data_AF-A0A259D0A4-F1
#
_entry.id   AF-A0A259D0A4-F1
#
_cell.length_a   1.000
_cell.length_b   1.000
_cell.length_c   1.000
_cell.angle_alpha   90.00
_cell.angle_beta   90.00
_cell.angle_gamma   90.00
#
_symmetry.space_group_name_H-M   'P 1'
#
loop_
_entity.id
_entity.type
_entity.pdbx_description
1 polymer ?
#
loop_
_entity_poly.entity_id
_entity_poly.type
_entity_poly.pdbx_seq_one_letter_code
_entity_poly.pdbx_strand_id
1 'polypeptide(L)'
;MDVQALTLDLPTEADTTRLGRAFAALLCAGDTLLLEGVIGAGKSHLARALIRALRGESEEVPSPTFTLVQTYPGAPEIWHADLYRLTHPDEVHELGLEDAFATAICMIEWPDRLGRSAPENPVRVTLAPKGEGRSATISFCDRADFGARLTARLRSLQATEFLQAAGWSDAQRSPLAGDASARRYERLRGTGSAVLMDAPPGQADSVADFVKIDRHLLRLGLSAPDILAEDAQSGFLLLEDLGDGLYPRVIAADPALERPLYERATDVLLHLQSHEPAPDLPDLSAQDWAEAAGLVIDWYRLAILGTRE
;
A
#
# COMPACT_ATOMS: atom_id res chain seq x y z
N MET A 1 -27.16 4.56 -0.11
CA MET A 1 -25.73 4.65 0.26
C MET A 1 -24.96 3.89 -0.79
N ASP A 2 -23.98 4.54 -1.43
CA ASP A 2 -23.10 3.87 -2.38
C ASP A 2 -22.04 3.10 -1.58
N VAL A 3 -22.09 1.78 -1.64
CA VAL A 3 -21.20 0.91 -0.86
C VAL A 3 -19.95 0.66 -1.69
N GLN A 4 -18.81 1.11 -1.19
CA GLN A 4 -17.51 0.86 -1.77
C GLN A 4 -16.85 -0.34 -1.08
N ALA A 5 -16.03 -1.08 -1.83
CA ALA A 5 -15.31 -2.23 -1.30
C ALA A 5 -13.86 -2.26 -1.81
N LEU A 6 -12.96 -2.68 -0.92
CA LEU A 6 -11.54 -2.94 -1.20
C LEU A 6 -11.22 -4.37 -0.77
N THR A 7 -10.54 -5.14 -1.61
CA THR A 7 -10.04 -6.47 -1.24
C THR A 7 -8.53 -6.44 -1.12
N LEU A 8 -8.02 -6.98 -0.02
CA LEU A 8 -6.60 -7.07 0.30
C LEU A 8 -6.21 -8.53 0.51
N ASP A 9 -5.05 -8.90 -0.03
CA ASP A 9 -4.40 -10.17 0.29
C ASP A 9 -3.54 -9.99 1.53
N LEU A 10 -3.70 -10.91 2.49
CA LEU A 10 -3.00 -10.95 3.76
C LEU A 10 -2.27 -12.31 3.88
N PRO A 11 -1.17 -12.52 3.14
CA PRO A 11 -0.50 -13.81 3.08
C PRO A 11 0.10 -14.24 4.43
N THR A 12 0.42 -13.29 5.31
CA THR A 12 1.03 -13.56 6.61
C THR A 12 0.28 -12.93 7.78
N GLU A 13 0.58 -13.35 9.01
CA GLU A 13 0.05 -12.69 10.20
C GLU A 13 0.52 -11.23 10.33
N ALA A 14 1.73 -10.93 9.83
CA ALA A 14 2.26 -9.57 9.80
C ALA A 14 1.42 -8.65 8.91
N ASP A 15 0.84 -9.16 7.80
CA ASP A 15 -0.08 -8.38 6.97
C ASP A 15 -1.36 -8.00 7.73
N THR A 16 -1.88 -8.91 8.54
CA THR A 16 -3.05 -8.62 9.38
C THR A 16 -2.69 -7.59 10.47
N THR A 17 -1.49 -7.67 11.03
CA THR A 17 -0.99 -6.69 11.99
C THR A 17 -0.84 -5.31 11.35
N ARG A 18 -0.29 -5.22 10.13
CA ARG A 18 -0.22 -3.98 9.34
C ARG A 18 -1.62 -3.42 9.07
N LEU A 19 -2.60 -4.26 8.74
CA LEU A 19 -3.98 -3.81 8.56
C LEU A 19 -4.56 -3.20 9.84
N GLY A 20 -4.33 -3.82 11.01
CA GLY A 20 -4.74 -3.25 12.30
C GLY A 20 -4.11 -1.88 12.58
N ARG A 21 -2.80 -1.76 12.34
CA ARG A 21 -2.07 -0.48 12.46
C ARG A 21 -2.57 0.58 11.46
N ALA A 22 -2.90 0.18 10.24
CA ALA A 22 -3.42 1.08 9.22
C ALA A 22 -4.81 1.61 9.60
N PHE A 23 -5.69 0.76 10.15
CA PHE A 23 -6.97 1.19 10.71
C PHE A 23 -6.79 2.12 11.91
N ALA A 24 -5.89 1.81 12.84
CA ALA A 24 -5.61 2.67 13.99
C ALA A 24 -5.24 4.12 13.59
N ALA A 25 -4.57 4.31 12.45
CA ALA A 25 -4.22 5.64 11.93
C ALA A 25 -5.38 6.38 11.24
N LEU A 26 -6.53 5.73 11.02
CA LEU A 26 -7.65 6.25 10.23
C LEU A 26 -8.97 6.32 10.98
N LEU A 27 -9.17 5.48 11.99
CA LEU A 27 -10.39 5.45 12.78
C LEU A 27 -10.40 6.55 13.84
N CYS A 28 -11.57 7.13 14.07
CA CYS A 28 -11.84 8.18 15.03
C CYS A 28 -12.92 7.76 16.03
N ALA A 29 -13.13 8.57 17.08
CA ALA A 29 -14.29 8.45 17.96
C ALA A 29 -15.59 8.33 17.16
N GLY A 30 -16.45 7.36 17.50
CA GLY A 30 -17.70 7.07 16.81
C GLY A 30 -17.57 6.09 15.64
N ASP A 31 -16.35 5.71 15.24
CA ASP A 31 -16.16 4.70 14.21
C ASP A 31 -16.36 3.29 14.76
N THR A 32 -17.11 2.47 14.01
CA THR A 32 -17.32 1.06 14.32
C THR A 32 -16.78 0.16 13.21
N LEU A 33 -15.92 -0.79 13.60
CA LEU A 33 -15.38 -1.84 12.77
C LEU A 33 -16.12 -3.16 13.05
N LEU A 34 -16.87 -3.66 12.07
CA LEU A 34 -17.57 -4.93 12.16
C LEU A 34 -16.69 -6.03 11.57
N LEU A 35 -16.33 -7.02 12.39
CA LEU A 35 -15.38 -8.08 12.06
C LEU A 35 -16.11 -9.40 11.80
N GLU A 36 -16.08 -9.84 10.55
CA GLU A 36 -16.72 -11.07 10.08
C GLU A 36 -15.69 -12.10 9.64
N GLY A 37 -16.10 -13.36 9.69
CA GLY A 37 -15.29 -14.49 9.23
C GLY A 37 -15.49 -15.70 10.13
N VAL A 38 -15.12 -16.86 9.62
CA VAL A 38 -15.21 -18.14 10.35
C VAL A 38 -14.37 -18.12 11.64
N ILE A 39 -14.56 -19.13 12.50
CA ILE A 39 -13.68 -19.34 13.65
C ILE A 39 -12.24 -19.51 13.13
N GLY A 40 -11.29 -18.82 13.76
CA GLY A 40 -9.89 -18.83 13.32
C GLY A 40 -9.57 -17.91 12.14
N ALA A 41 -10.54 -17.16 11.58
CA ALA A 41 -10.29 -16.22 10.47
C ALA A 41 -9.35 -15.05 10.80
N GLY A 42 -8.99 -14.86 12.08
CA GLY A 42 -8.05 -13.80 12.51
C GLY A 42 -8.71 -12.51 13.00
N LYS A 43 -10.03 -12.51 13.26
CA LYS A 43 -10.78 -11.36 13.80
C LYS A 43 -10.14 -10.77 15.07
N SER A 44 -9.94 -11.59 16.11
CA SER A 44 -9.29 -11.13 17.35
C SER A 44 -7.81 -10.74 17.15
N HIS A 45 -7.12 -11.27 16.15
CA HIS A 45 -5.75 -10.86 15.82
C HIS A 45 -5.72 -9.45 15.22
N LEU A 46 -6.65 -9.14 14.31
CA LEU A 46 -6.82 -7.80 13.75
C LEU A 46 -7.21 -6.78 14.84
N ALA A 47 -8.19 -7.12 15.68
CA ALA A 47 -8.61 -6.30 16.81
C ALA A 47 -7.44 -5.98 17.76
N ARG A 48 -6.66 -7.01 18.12
CA ARG A 48 -5.46 -6.86 18.94
C ARG A 48 -4.40 -5.97 18.32
N ALA A 49 -4.12 -6.13 17.04
CA ALA A 49 -3.15 -5.30 16.35
C ALA A 49 -3.58 -3.82 16.33
N LEU A 50 -4.87 -3.55 16.14
CA LEU A 50 -5.43 -2.19 16.18
C LEU A 50 -5.33 -1.58 17.58
N ILE A 51 -5.78 -2.29 18.62
CA ILE A 51 -5.71 -1.79 20.01
C ILE A 51 -4.27 -1.49 20.41
N ARG A 52 -3.34 -2.42 20.14
CA ARG A 52 -1.91 -2.23 20.46
C ARG A 52 -1.31 -1.05 19.72
N ALA A 53 -1.72 -0.80 18.47
CA ALA A 53 -1.28 0.38 17.74
C ALA A 53 -1.73 1.69 18.40
N LEU A 54 -2.89 1.71 19.07
CA LEU A 54 -3.43 2.90 19.75
C LEU A 54 -3.02 3.02 21.23
N ARG A 55 -2.76 1.91 21.92
CA ARG A 55 -2.51 1.87 23.38
C ARG A 55 -1.08 1.52 23.75
N GLY A 56 -0.33 0.93 22.83
CA GLY A 56 1.04 0.49 23.01
C GLY A 56 1.20 -1.01 22.79
N GLU A 57 2.37 -1.41 22.30
CA GLU A 57 2.66 -2.81 21.95
C GLU A 57 2.64 -3.76 23.15
N SER A 58 2.85 -3.23 24.37
CA SER A 58 2.78 -3.99 25.61
C SER A 58 1.36 -4.20 26.15
N GLU A 59 0.34 -3.59 25.54
CA GLU A 59 -1.05 -3.73 25.99
C GLU A 59 -1.52 -5.19 25.84
N GLU A 60 -2.12 -5.71 26.91
CA GLU A 60 -2.73 -7.04 26.92
C GLU A 60 -4.12 -6.96 26.32
N VAL A 61 -4.35 -7.71 25.24
CA VAL A 61 -5.62 -7.71 24.52
C VAL A 61 -6.11 -9.16 24.38
N PRO A 62 -6.64 -9.75 25.47
CA PRO A 62 -7.26 -11.07 25.40
C PRO A 62 -8.53 -11.00 24.57
N SER A 63 -8.94 -12.13 23.97
CA SER A 63 -10.21 -12.16 23.25
C SER A 63 -11.37 -12.04 24.25
N PRO A 64 -12.33 -11.13 24.03
CA PRO A 64 -13.45 -10.91 24.94
C PRO A 64 -14.56 -11.97 24.78
N THR A 65 -14.32 -13.12 24.15
CA THR A 65 -15.35 -14.17 23.93
C THR A 65 -16.13 -14.54 25.20
N PHE A 66 -15.50 -14.51 26.39
CA PHE A 66 -16.16 -14.82 27.66
C PHE A 66 -16.65 -13.58 28.42
N THR A 67 -15.96 -12.45 28.28
CA THR A 67 -16.36 -11.18 28.93
C THR A 67 -17.40 -10.42 28.12
N LEU A 68 -17.66 -10.86 26.88
CA LEU A 68 -18.45 -10.24 25.81
C LEU A 68 -17.91 -8.88 25.34
N VAL A 69 -17.50 -8.02 26.26
CA VAL A 69 -16.94 -6.69 26.01
C VAL A 69 -15.68 -6.50 26.85
N GLN A 70 -14.69 -5.82 26.28
CA GLN A 70 -13.56 -5.23 26.99
C GLN A 70 -13.36 -3.79 26.52
N THR A 71 -13.09 -2.90 27.47
CA THR A 71 -12.84 -1.49 27.21
C THR A 71 -11.38 -1.16 27.49
N TYR A 72 -10.83 -0.28 26.67
CA TYR A 72 -9.45 0.18 26.77
C TYR A 72 -9.46 1.71 26.90
N PRO A 73 -9.11 2.26 28.06
CA PRO A 73 -9.21 3.68 28.32
C PRO A 73 -8.24 4.49 27.45
N GLY A 74 -8.62 5.73 27.14
CA GLY A 74 -7.83 6.66 26.35
C GLY A 74 -8.70 7.65 25.60
N ALA A 75 -8.09 8.45 24.72
CA ALA A 75 -8.80 9.38 23.85
C ALA A 75 -8.57 8.99 22.39
N PRO A 76 -9.56 8.42 21.67
CA PRO A 76 -10.85 7.95 22.16
C PRO A 76 -10.77 6.63 22.95
N GLU A 77 -11.79 6.33 23.75
CA GLU A 77 -11.92 4.99 24.36
C GLU A 77 -12.11 3.94 23.26
N ILE A 78 -11.63 2.71 23.49
CA ILE A 78 -11.80 1.60 22.54
C ILE A 78 -12.65 0.52 23.19
N TRP A 79 -13.64 0.03 22.47
CA TRP A 79 -14.53 -1.05 22.87
C TRP A 79 -14.31 -2.25 21.95
N HIS A 80 -13.86 -3.38 22.50
CA HIS A 80 -13.75 -4.64 21.78
C HIS A 80 -14.82 -5.59 22.29
N ALA A 81 -15.76 -5.94 21.42
CA ALA A 81 -16.82 -6.88 21.73
C ALA A 81 -16.70 -8.15 20.88
N ASP A 82 -16.96 -9.30 21.48
CA ASP A 82 -17.13 -10.57 20.78
C ASP A 82 -18.52 -11.14 21.13
N LEU A 83 -19.43 -11.03 20.18
CA LEU A 83 -20.82 -11.39 20.37
C LEU A 83 -21.11 -12.87 20.05
N TYR A 84 -20.08 -13.69 19.80
CA TYR A 84 -20.26 -15.10 19.42
C TYR A 84 -21.18 -15.87 20.37
N ARG A 85 -21.11 -15.56 21.67
CA ARG A 85 -21.87 -16.22 22.74
C ARG A 85 -23.18 -15.54 23.11
N LEU A 86 -23.51 -14.42 22.46
CA LEU A 86 -24.75 -13.71 22.72
C LEU A 86 -25.94 -14.55 22.24
N THR A 87 -26.88 -14.81 23.14
CA THR A 87 -28.04 -15.67 22.85
C THR A 87 -29.23 -14.90 22.32
N HIS A 88 -29.43 -13.66 22.78
CA HIS A 88 -30.53 -12.80 22.37
C HIS A 88 -30.02 -11.40 21.96
N PRO A 89 -30.52 -10.80 20.85
CA PRO A 89 -30.11 -9.45 20.42
C PRO A 89 -30.38 -8.35 21.46
N ASP A 90 -31.41 -8.50 22.30
CA ASP A 90 -31.74 -7.52 23.34
C ASP A 90 -30.63 -7.36 24.39
N GLU A 91 -29.77 -8.37 24.56
CA GLU A 91 -28.61 -8.31 25.46
C GLU A 91 -27.58 -7.25 24.99
N VAL A 92 -27.60 -6.82 23.72
CA VAL A 92 -26.71 -5.76 23.20
C VAL A 92 -26.91 -4.43 23.94
N HIS A 93 -28.16 -4.12 24.32
CA HIS A 93 -28.47 -2.90 25.05
C HIS A 93 -27.88 -2.94 26.47
N GLU A 94 -27.93 -4.11 27.13
CA GLU A 94 -27.34 -4.31 28.46
C GLU A 94 -25.81 -4.19 28.45
N LEU A 95 -25.17 -4.45 27.31
CA LEU A 95 -23.74 -4.30 27.12
C LEU A 95 -23.29 -2.83 26.94
N GLY A 96 -24.21 -1.87 26.79
CA GLY A 96 -23.87 -0.44 26.62
C GLY A 96 -23.26 -0.08 25.27
N LEU A 97 -23.35 -0.96 24.26
CA LEU A 97 -22.71 -0.76 22.96
C LEU A 97 -23.30 0.41 22.16
N GLU A 98 -24.59 0.70 22.34
CA GLU A 98 -25.28 1.78 21.63
C GLU A 98 -24.71 3.16 22.00
N ASP A 99 -24.41 3.38 23.28
CA ASP A 99 -23.76 4.61 23.75
C ASP A 99 -22.30 4.68 23.28
N ALA A 100 -21.61 3.53 23.27
CA ALA A 100 -20.23 3.43 22.82
C ALA A 100 -20.08 3.77 21.33
N PHE A 101 -21.01 3.35 20.46
CA PHE A 101 -20.97 3.64 19.02
C PHE A 101 -20.95 5.14 18.70
N ALA A 102 -21.42 6.01 19.59
CA ALA A 102 -21.41 7.46 19.38
C ALA A 102 -20.08 8.12 19.77
N THR A 103 -19.28 7.51 20.64
CA THR A 103 -18.16 8.21 21.33
C THR A 103 -16.84 7.46 21.34
N ALA A 104 -16.85 6.14 21.18
CA ALA A 104 -15.69 5.26 21.21
C ALA A 104 -15.30 4.77 19.80
N ILE A 105 -14.11 4.18 19.68
CA ILE A 105 -13.80 3.28 18.56
C ILE A 105 -14.32 1.90 18.96
N CYS A 106 -15.29 1.36 18.21
CA CYS A 106 -15.86 0.05 18.49
C CYS A 106 -15.35 -1.00 17.50
N MET A 107 -14.99 -2.18 18.01
CA MET A 107 -14.64 -3.34 17.20
C MET A 107 -15.52 -4.51 17.62
N ILE A 108 -16.38 -4.97 16.72
CA ILE A 108 -17.41 -5.96 17.03
C ILE A 108 -17.15 -7.23 16.22
N GLU A 109 -16.73 -8.30 16.88
CA GLU A 109 -16.69 -9.63 16.29
C GLU A 109 -18.09 -10.27 16.29
N TRP A 110 -18.41 -10.99 15.22
CA TRP A 110 -19.71 -11.62 15.01
C TRP A 110 -20.87 -10.61 14.98
N PRO A 111 -20.80 -9.61 14.07
CA PRO A 111 -21.73 -8.48 14.05
C PRO A 111 -23.17 -8.86 13.72
N ASP A 112 -23.44 -10.06 13.17
CA ASP A 112 -24.79 -10.57 12.92
C ASP A 112 -25.68 -10.56 14.17
N ARG A 113 -25.05 -10.63 15.36
CA ARG A 113 -25.73 -10.60 16.66
C ARG A 113 -26.24 -9.23 17.06
N LEU A 114 -25.75 -8.15 16.44
CA LEU A 114 -26.22 -6.78 16.70
C LEU A 114 -27.67 -6.57 16.24
N GLY A 115 -28.13 -7.29 15.22
CA GLY A 115 -29.47 -7.13 14.66
C GLY A 115 -29.75 -5.67 14.28
N ARG A 116 -30.75 -5.07 14.92
CA ARG A 116 -31.19 -3.68 14.67
C ARG A 116 -30.32 -2.63 15.35
N SER A 117 -29.50 -3.01 16.33
CA SER A 117 -28.59 -2.10 17.04
C SER A 117 -27.27 -1.88 16.28
N ALA A 118 -27.11 -2.45 15.08
CA ALA A 118 -25.95 -2.16 14.25
C ALA A 118 -25.92 -0.67 13.87
N PRO A 119 -24.76 0.01 13.95
CA PRO A 119 -24.64 1.41 13.58
C PRO A 119 -24.89 1.61 12.08
N GLU A 120 -25.28 2.82 11.69
CA GLU A 120 -25.68 3.13 10.31
C GLU A 120 -24.51 3.13 9.31
N ASN A 121 -23.32 3.60 9.72
CA ASN A 121 -22.14 3.72 8.85
C ASN A 121 -20.89 3.00 9.40
N PRO A 122 -20.94 1.66 9.54
CA PRO A 122 -19.78 0.88 9.97
C PRO A 122 -18.79 0.68 8.82
N VAL A 123 -17.54 0.44 9.17
CA VAL A 123 -16.59 -0.23 8.29
C VAL A 123 -16.72 -1.74 8.54
N ARG A 124 -17.05 -2.52 7.51
CA ARG A 124 -17.16 -3.99 7.61
C ARG A 124 -15.90 -4.63 7.07
N VAL A 125 -15.33 -5.56 7.82
CA VAL A 125 -14.15 -6.33 7.41
C VAL A 125 -14.51 -7.81 7.46
N THR A 126 -14.59 -8.43 6.30
CA THR A 126 -14.82 -9.87 6.16
C THR A 126 -13.48 -10.56 5.89
N LEU A 127 -13.07 -11.42 6.82
CA LEU A 127 -11.84 -12.22 6.73
C LEU A 127 -12.17 -13.63 6.25
N ALA A 128 -11.50 -14.06 5.18
CA ALA A 128 -11.66 -15.40 4.60
C ALA A 128 -10.30 -16.11 4.41
N PRO A 129 -10.19 -17.42 4.66
CA PRO A 129 -8.98 -18.18 4.35
C PRO A 129 -8.63 -18.11 2.85
N LYS A 130 -7.35 -17.92 2.53
CA LYS A 130 -6.84 -17.91 1.14
C LYS A 130 -5.44 -18.52 1.10
N GLY A 131 -5.33 -19.75 0.62
CA GLY A 131 -4.07 -20.51 0.67
C GLY A 131 -3.62 -20.73 2.12
N GLU A 132 -2.35 -20.42 2.41
CA GLU A 132 -1.80 -20.42 3.78
C GLU A 132 -2.12 -19.13 4.56
N GLY A 133 -2.57 -18.08 3.86
CA GLY A 133 -2.93 -16.79 4.43
C GLY A 133 -4.44 -16.55 4.47
N ARG A 134 -4.82 -15.28 4.35
CA ARG A 134 -6.22 -14.85 4.31
C ARG A 134 -6.41 -13.68 3.33
N SER A 135 -7.64 -13.42 2.94
CA SER A 135 -8.04 -12.17 2.29
C SER A 135 -8.96 -11.39 3.22
N ALA A 136 -8.87 -10.06 3.14
CA ALA A 136 -9.78 -9.13 3.81
C ALA A 136 -10.57 -8.37 2.75
N THR A 137 -11.89 -8.48 2.80
CA THR A 137 -12.79 -7.61 2.04
C THR A 137 -13.32 -6.54 2.98
N ILE A 138 -13.05 -5.28 2.65
CA ILE A 138 -13.35 -4.12 3.49
C ILE A 138 -14.40 -3.29 2.77
N SER A 139 -15.59 -3.21 3.35
CA SER A 139 -16.73 -2.49 2.80
C SER A 139 -17.08 -1.29 3.67
N PHE A 140 -17.38 -0.15 3.03
CA PHE A 140 -17.65 1.12 3.70
C PHE A 140 -18.53 2.01 2.82
N CYS A 141 -19.28 2.93 3.43
CA CYS A 141 -20.07 3.94 2.73
C CYS A 141 -19.78 5.33 3.27
N ASP A 142 -20.02 6.36 2.45
CA ASP A 142 -19.93 7.78 2.84
C ASP A 142 -18.60 8.20 3.51
N ARG A 143 -17.49 7.52 3.16
CA ARG A 143 -16.13 7.82 3.64
C ARG A 143 -15.21 8.15 2.46
N ALA A 144 -15.10 9.45 2.16
CA ALA A 144 -14.26 9.94 1.07
C ALA A 144 -12.82 9.41 1.17
N ASP A 145 -12.33 8.91 0.04
CA ASP A 145 -10.98 8.39 -0.18
C ASP A 145 -10.51 7.34 0.85
N PHE A 146 -11.43 6.68 1.58
CA PHE A 146 -11.05 5.79 2.68
C PHE A 146 -10.22 4.60 2.20
N GLY A 147 -10.64 3.95 1.11
CA GLY A 147 -9.87 2.86 0.50
C GLY A 147 -8.48 3.30 0.05
N ALA A 148 -8.37 4.47 -0.61
CA ALA A 148 -7.09 5.01 -1.05
C ALA A 148 -6.16 5.36 0.13
N ARG A 149 -6.70 5.98 1.19
CA ARG A 149 -5.96 6.28 2.43
C ARG A 149 -5.52 5.01 3.14
N LEU A 150 -6.36 3.98 3.21
CA LEU A 150 -6.02 2.70 3.82
C LEU A 150 -4.89 2.00 3.06
N THR A 151 -4.99 1.92 1.73
CA THR A 151 -3.93 1.38 0.88
C THR A 151 -2.62 2.17 1.02
N ALA A 152 -2.68 3.50 1.05
CA ALA A 152 -1.50 4.34 1.25
C ALA A 152 -0.84 4.11 2.63
N ARG A 153 -1.63 3.92 3.69
CA ARG A 153 -1.10 3.59 5.03
C ARG A 153 -0.43 2.22 5.04
N LEU A 154 -1.03 1.21 4.40
CA LEU A 154 -0.42 -0.12 4.27
C LEU A 154 0.92 -0.06 3.53
N ARG A 155 0.98 0.61 2.37
CA ARG A 155 2.25 0.80 1.63
C ARG A 155 3.30 1.52 2.47
N SER A 156 2.91 2.57 3.19
CA SER A 156 3.83 3.33 4.06
C SER A 156 4.42 2.47 5.19
N LEU A 157 3.62 1.60 5.80
CA LEU A 157 4.09 0.65 6.81
C LEU A 157 5.06 -0.37 6.21
N GLN A 158 4.72 -0.99 5.08
CA GLN A 158 5.60 -1.94 4.40
C GLN A 158 6.94 -1.30 3.98
N ALA A 159 6.90 -0.08 3.42
CA ALA A 159 8.09 0.67 3.07
C ALA A 159 8.98 0.94 4.29
N THR A 160 8.38 1.29 5.43
CA THR A 160 9.12 1.55 6.67
C THR A 160 9.83 0.29 7.18
N GLU A 161 9.13 -0.86 7.15
CA GLU A 161 9.69 -2.15 7.54
C GLU A 161 10.83 -2.59 6.60
N PHE A 162 10.65 -2.39 5.29
CA PHE A 162 11.68 -2.65 4.29
C PHE A 162 12.93 -1.79 4.52
N LEU A 163 12.76 -0.49 4.73
CA LEU A 163 13.87 0.42 5.01
C LEU A 163 14.56 0.08 6.34
N GLN A 164 13.82 -0.32 7.36
CA GLN A 164 14.40 -0.78 8.62
C GLN A 164 15.27 -2.02 8.40
N ALA A 165 14.78 -3.01 7.65
CA ALA A 165 15.54 -4.22 7.34
C ALA A 165 16.79 -3.92 6.50
N ALA A 166 16.74 -2.91 5.63
CA ALA A 166 17.87 -2.46 4.82
C ALA A 166 18.87 -1.55 5.58
N GLY A 167 18.60 -1.18 6.84
CA GLY A 167 19.47 -0.30 7.64
C GLY A 167 19.27 1.20 7.36
N TRP A 168 18.13 1.60 6.84
CA TRP A 168 17.75 2.98 6.47
C TRP A 168 16.59 3.54 7.33
N SER A 169 16.38 3.03 8.54
CA SER A 169 15.27 3.42 9.42
C SER A 169 15.20 4.91 9.73
N ASP A 170 16.36 5.55 9.90
CA ASP A 170 16.47 6.95 10.33
C ASP A 170 16.60 7.93 9.16
N ALA A 171 16.48 7.44 7.93
CA ALA A 171 16.64 8.26 6.75
C ALA A 171 15.44 9.21 6.55
N GLN A 172 15.74 10.46 6.22
CA GLN A 172 14.71 11.41 5.80
C GLN A 172 14.23 11.06 4.41
N ARG A 173 12.91 10.96 4.24
CA ARG A 173 12.25 10.62 2.97
C ARG A 173 11.69 11.88 2.33
N SER A 174 11.94 12.06 1.03
CA SER A 174 11.32 13.11 0.22
C SER A 174 10.86 12.54 -1.12
N PRO A 175 9.63 12.83 -1.57
CA PRO A 175 9.16 12.34 -2.86
C PRO A 175 10.02 12.88 -4.00
N LEU A 176 10.31 12.03 -4.98
CA LEU A 176 10.86 12.41 -6.28
C LEU A 176 9.72 12.54 -7.30
N ALA A 177 9.99 13.26 -8.39
CA ALA A 177 9.06 13.33 -9.50
C ALA A 177 8.80 11.92 -10.04
N GLY A 178 7.53 11.56 -10.17
CA GLY A 178 7.13 10.28 -10.75
C GLY A 178 7.46 10.20 -12.24
N ASP A 179 7.48 8.99 -12.76
CA ASP A 179 7.52 8.70 -14.19
C ASP A 179 6.10 8.44 -14.72
N ALA A 180 5.98 8.00 -15.97
CA ALA A 180 4.68 7.62 -16.56
C ALA A 180 4.21 6.22 -16.12
N SER A 181 4.73 5.70 -15.01
CA SER A 181 4.41 4.38 -14.47
C SER A 181 3.61 4.51 -13.16
N ALA A 182 3.17 3.36 -12.63
CA ALA A 182 2.57 3.30 -11.30
C ALA A 182 3.61 3.37 -10.16
N ARG A 183 4.90 3.33 -10.48
CA ARG A 183 5.99 3.36 -9.52
C ARG A 183 6.09 4.75 -8.88
N ARG A 184 6.47 4.75 -7.61
CA ARG A 184 6.75 5.96 -6.86
C ARG A 184 8.17 5.91 -6.36
N TYR A 185 8.82 7.05 -6.35
CA TYR A 185 10.20 7.15 -5.89
C TYR A 185 10.27 8.15 -4.75
N GLU A 186 11.03 7.80 -3.73
CA GLU A 186 11.38 8.70 -2.64
C GLU A 186 12.90 8.70 -2.48
N ARG A 187 13.49 9.90 -2.48
CA ARG A 187 14.89 10.05 -2.12
C ARG A 187 15.03 9.95 -0.61
N LEU A 188 16.02 9.18 -0.19
CA LEU A 188 16.43 8.99 1.19
C LEU A 188 17.70 9.78 1.48
N ARG A 189 17.74 10.50 2.60
CA ARG A 189 18.93 11.20 3.10
C ARG A 189 19.26 10.73 4.52
N GLY A 190 20.46 10.18 4.70
CA GLY A 190 20.97 9.69 5.98
C GLY A 190 22.49 9.86 6.04
N THR A 191 23.20 8.79 6.36
CA THR A 191 24.68 8.74 6.23
C THR A 191 25.15 8.83 4.76
N GLY A 192 24.26 8.52 3.82
CA GLY A 192 24.43 8.69 2.39
C GLY A 192 23.12 9.11 1.71
N SER A 193 23.03 8.84 0.41
CA SER A 193 21.83 9.07 -0.40
C SER A 193 21.44 7.78 -1.11
N ALA A 194 20.16 7.49 -1.16
CA ALA A 194 19.58 6.35 -1.87
C ALA A 194 18.18 6.71 -2.38
N VAL A 195 17.61 5.89 -3.25
CA VAL A 195 16.23 6.05 -3.74
C VAL A 195 15.43 4.81 -3.37
N LEU A 196 14.36 5.00 -2.61
CA LEU A 196 13.33 3.98 -2.43
C LEU A 196 12.41 4.00 -3.65
N MET A 197 12.30 2.86 -4.32
CA MET A 197 11.28 2.60 -5.33
C MET A 197 10.15 1.79 -4.70
N ASP A 198 8.91 2.30 -4.79
CA ASP A 198 7.66 1.61 -4.47
C ASP A 198 6.97 1.26 -5.80
N ALA A 199 6.93 -0.02 -6.13
CA ALA A 199 6.28 -0.57 -7.32
C ALA A 199 5.26 -1.64 -6.90
N PRO A 200 3.99 -1.27 -6.63
CA PRO A 200 3.02 -2.19 -6.05
C PRO A 200 2.86 -3.48 -6.90
N PRO A 201 2.81 -4.67 -6.28
CA PRO A 201 2.65 -5.93 -6.99
C PRO A 201 1.36 -5.98 -7.83
N GLY A 202 1.39 -6.76 -8.92
CA GLY A 202 0.22 -6.97 -9.79
C GLY A 202 -0.03 -5.86 -10.82
N GLN A 203 0.84 -4.86 -10.90
CA GLN A 203 0.84 -3.85 -11.96
C GLN A 203 1.86 -4.21 -13.06
N ALA A 204 1.70 -3.64 -14.26
CA ALA A 204 2.56 -3.93 -15.42
C ALA A 204 4.05 -3.62 -15.20
N ASP A 205 4.36 -2.75 -14.24
CA ASP A 205 5.71 -2.25 -13.96
C ASP A 205 6.35 -2.95 -12.75
N SER A 206 6.47 -4.28 -12.81
CA SER A 206 6.95 -5.06 -11.68
C SER A 206 8.41 -4.74 -11.29
N VAL A 207 8.76 -5.02 -10.02
CA VAL A 207 10.16 -4.98 -9.55
C VAL A 207 11.03 -5.97 -10.32
N ALA A 208 10.50 -7.16 -10.63
CA ALA A 208 11.25 -8.19 -11.34
C ALA A 208 11.69 -7.72 -12.73
N ASP A 209 10.82 -7.01 -13.46
CA ASP A 209 11.17 -6.45 -14.77
C ASP A 209 12.20 -5.35 -14.66
N PHE A 210 12.09 -4.48 -13.64
CA PHE A 210 13.11 -3.46 -13.36
C PHE A 210 14.49 -4.09 -13.14
N VAL A 211 14.59 -5.07 -12.22
CA VAL A 211 15.83 -5.76 -11.88
C VAL A 211 16.41 -6.51 -13.08
N LYS A 212 15.56 -7.09 -13.93
CA LYS A 212 15.95 -7.79 -15.15
C LYS A 212 16.60 -6.85 -16.16
N ILE A 213 16.00 -5.68 -16.41
CA ILE A 213 16.56 -4.66 -17.31
C ILE A 213 17.84 -4.08 -16.72
N ASP A 214 17.85 -3.73 -15.44
CA ASP A 214 19.02 -3.21 -14.72
C ASP A 214 20.24 -4.13 -14.89
N ARG A 215 20.10 -5.41 -14.53
CA ARG A 215 21.17 -6.43 -14.68
C ARG A 215 21.56 -6.68 -16.14
N HIS A 216 20.66 -6.44 -17.10
CA HIS A 216 21.00 -6.54 -18.52
C HIS A 216 21.89 -5.37 -18.94
N LEU A 217 21.53 -4.13 -18.59
CA LEU A 217 22.32 -2.93 -18.88
C LEU A 217 23.73 -3.03 -18.29
N LEU A 218 23.86 -3.44 -17.03
CA LEU A 218 25.16 -3.63 -16.37
C LEU A 218 26.02 -4.69 -17.07
N ARG A 219 25.43 -5.79 -17.55
CA ARG A 219 26.16 -6.83 -18.31
C ARG A 219 26.67 -6.32 -19.66
N LEU A 220 25.99 -5.35 -20.25
CA LEU A 220 26.44 -4.67 -21.48
C LEU A 220 27.52 -3.61 -21.21
N GLY A 221 27.92 -3.40 -19.95
CA GLY A 221 28.86 -2.36 -19.56
C GLY A 221 28.26 -0.94 -19.55
N LEU A 222 26.93 -0.84 -19.54
CA LEU A 222 26.21 0.42 -19.39
C LEU A 222 25.92 0.70 -17.92
N SER A 223 25.73 1.97 -17.58
CA SER A 223 25.34 2.38 -16.23
C SER A 223 23.85 2.13 -15.97
N ALA A 224 23.56 1.54 -14.82
CA ALA A 224 22.23 1.44 -14.20
C ALA A 224 22.41 1.57 -12.67
N PRO A 225 21.41 2.01 -11.89
CA PRO A 225 21.58 2.24 -10.46
C PRO A 225 21.83 0.94 -9.70
N ASP A 226 22.85 0.90 -8.84
CA ASP A 226 23.08 -0.28 -8.00
C ASP A 226 21.84 -0.60 -7.13
N ILE A 227 21.44 -1.88 -7.09
CA ILE A 227 20.37 -2.36 -6.22
C ILE A 227 20.97 -2.69 -4.85
N LEU A 228 20.72 -1.82 -3.87
CA LEU A 228 21.24 -1.92 -2.51
C LEU A 228 20.45 -2.91 -1.65
N ALA A 229 19.14 -3.02 -1.88
CA ALA A 229 18.25 -4.01 -1.26
C ALA A 229 17.01 -4.27 -2.14
N GLU A 230 16.43 -5.46 -2.00
CA GLU A 230 15.31 -5.93 -2.83
C GLU A 230 14.26 -6.65 -1.96
N ASP A 231 12.99 -6.25 -2.10
CA ASP A 231 11.81 -7.01 -1.69
C ASP A 231 10.85 -7.09 -2.88
N ALA A 232 11.12 -8.04 -3.78
CA ALA A 232 10.31 -8.25 -4.98
C ALA A 232 8.86 -8.69 -4.67
N GLN A 233 8.64 -9.35 -3.53
CA GLN A 233 7.31 -9.85 -3.15
C GLN A 233 6.39 -8.68 -2.77
N SER A 234 6.90 -7.72 -2.00
CA SER A 234 6.15 -6.52 -1.62
C SER A 234 6.30 -5.38 -2.63
N GLY A 235 7.18 -5.52 -3.62
CA GLY A 235 7.37 -4.53 -4.67
C GLY A 235 8.18 -3.31 -4.22
N PHE A 236 9.29 -3.52 -3.52
CA PHE A 236 10.21 -2.47 -3.12
C PHE A 236 11.63 -2.73 -3.58
N LEU A 237 12.32 -1.66 -4.02
CA LEU A 237 13.76 -1.65 -4.22
C LEU A 237 14.37 -0.47 -3.46
N LEU A 238 15.58 -0.68 -2.95
CA LEU A 238 16.46 0.39 -2.52
C LEU A 238 17.58 0.51 -3.54
N LEU A 239 17.68 1.68 -4.16
CA LEU A 239 18.55 1.94 -5.29
C LEU A 239 19.62 2.98 -4.93
N GLU A 240 20.75 2.93 -5.62
CA GLU A 240 21.71 4.02 -5.66
C GLU A 240 21.03 5.33 -6.11
N ASP A 241 21.42 6.44 -5.47
CA ASP A 241 21.00 7.77 -5.90
C ASP A 241 22.02 8.37 -6.88
N LEU A 242 21.66 8.35 -8.17
CA LEU A 242 22.46 8.93 -9.26
C LEU A 242 22.50 10.47 -9.25
N GLY A 243 21.82 11.12 -8.29
CA GLY A 243 21.82 12.57 -8.11
C GLY A 243 20.82 13.31 -9.00
N ASP A 244 21.11 14.59 -9.26
CA ASP A 244 20.17 15.54 -9.87
C ASP A 244 20.61 16.07 -11.24
N GLY A 245 21.66 15.46 -11.80
CA GLY A 245 22.32 15.85 -13.04
C GLY A 245 21.52 15.51 -14.29
N LEU A 246 20.45 16.25 -14.54
CA LEU A 246 19.68 16.16 -15.78
C LEU A 246 20.39 16.92 -16.91
N TYR A 247 20.36 16.39 -18.14
CA TYR A 247 20.96 17.03 -19.32
C TYR A 247 20.59 18.52 -19.44
N PRO A 248 19.31 18.95 -19.33
CA PRO A 248 18.96 20.37 -19.41
C PRO A 248 19.66 21.24 -18.36
N ARG A 249 19.87 20.72 -17.14
CA ARG A 249 20.54 21.47 -16.07
C ARG A 249 22.04 21.57 -16.31
N VAL A 250 22.65 20.47 -16.75
CA VAL A 250 24.09 20.41 -17.06
C VAL A 250 24.40 21.32 -18.26
N ILE A 251 23.59 21.26 -19.31
CA ILE A 251 23.74 22.09 -20.52
C ILE A 251 23.50 23.57 -20.21
N ALA A 252 22.52 23.90 -19.35
CA ALA A 252 22.31 25.29 -18.95
C ALA A 252 23.51 25.86 -18.19
N ALA A 253 24.23 25.04 -17.41
CA ALA A 253 25.43 25.45 -16.70
C ALA A 253 26.66 25.53 -17.63
N ASP A 254 26.77 24.63 -18.60
CA ASP A 254 27.81 24.63 -19.63
C ASP A 254 27.25 24.20 -21.00
N PRO A 255 26.87 25.16 -21.86
CA PRO A 255 26.30 24.86 -23.17
C PRO A 255 27.22 24.08 -24.11
N ALA A 256 28.54 24.11 -23.87
CA ALA A 256 29.49 23.35 -24.70
C ALA A 256 29.32 21.84 -24.54
N LEU A 257 28.67 21.38 -23.47
CA LEU A 257 28.41 19.97 -23.19
C LEU A 257 27.22 19.39 -23.96
N GLU A 258 26.37 20.20 -24.57
CA GLU A 258 25.16 19.73 -25.26
C GLU A 258 25.48 18.65 -26.29
N ARG A 259 26.33 18.98 -27.26
CA ARG A 259 26.69 18.06 -28.33
C ARG A 259 27.39 16.78 -27.79
N PRO A 260 28.45 16.87 -26.96
CA PRO A 260 29.06 15.67 -26.37
C PRO A 260 28.08 14.77 -25.61
N LEU A 261 27.15 15.35 -24.83
CA LEU A 261 26.18 14.58 -24.04
C LEU A 261 25.18 13.84 -24.92
N TYR A 262 24.66 14.48 -25.97
CA TYR A 262 23.76 13.84 -26.92
C TYR A 262 24.47 12.82 -27.81
N GLU A 263 25.71 13.08 -28.24
CA GLU A 263 26.53 12.09 -28.96
C GLU A 263 26.73 10.83 -28.09
N ARG A 264 27.04 10.99 -26.80
CA ARG A 264 27.14 9.85 -25.86
C ARG A 264 25.80 9.12 -25.66
N ALA A 265 24.68 9.84 -25.59
CA ALA A 265 23.37 9.20 -25.49
C ALA A 265 23.05 8.39 -26.76
N THR A 266 23.38 8.91 -27.95
CA THR A 266 23.25 8.18 -29.21
C THR A 266 24.16 6.94 -29.25
N ASP A 267 25.40 7.05 -28.80
CA ASP A 267 26.34 5.91 -28.69
C ASP A 267 25.74 4.79 -27.83
N VAL A 268 25.08 5.13 -26.71
CA VAL A 268 24.39 4.14 -25.85
C VAL A 268 23.27 3.42 -26.61
N LEU A 269 22.46 4.14 -27.39
CA LEU A 269 21.38 3.53 -28.19
C LEU A 269 21.94 2.59 -29.27
N LEU A 270 23.00 2.99 -29.96
CA LEU A 270 23.68 2.14 -30.94
C LEU A 270 24.29 0.90 -30.29
N HIS A 271 24.89 1.06 -29.11
CA HIS A 271 25.43 -0.05 -28.32
C HIS A 271 24.34 -1.04 -27.94
N LEU A 272 23.21 -0.57 -27.41
CA LEU A 272 22.04 -1.42 -27.10
C LEU A 272 21.55 -2.17 -28.35
N GLN A 273 21.40 -1.49 -29.48
CA GLN A 273 20.90 -2.10 -30.71
C GLN A 273 21.87 -3.14 -31.31
N SER A 274 23.16 -3.06 -30.99
CA SER A 274 24.18 -4.01 -31.44
C SER A 274 24.27 -5.29 -30.59
N HIS A 275 23.52 -5.38 -29.49
CA HIS A 275 23.50 -6.54 -28.61
C HIS A 275 22.14 -7.25 -28.63
N GLU A 276 22.14 -8.53 -28.24
CA GLU A 276 20.89 -9.26 -28.06
C GLU A 276 20.04 -8.61 -26.95
N PRO A 277 18.71 -8.53 -27.12
CA PRO A 277 17.82 -8.00 -26.09
C PRO A 277 17.85 -8.89 -24.84
N ALA A 278 17.37 -8.35 -23.71
CA ALA A 278 17.15 -9.18 -22.52
C ALA A 278 16.20 -10.35 -22.88
N PRO A 279 16.45 -11.56 -22.35
CA PRO A 279 15.61 -12.73 -22.65
C PRO A 279 14.17 -12.47 -22.22
N ASP A 280 13.19 -13.12 -22.85
CA ASP A 280 11.76 -13.03 -22.48
C ASP A 280 11.20 -11.59 -22.42
N LEU A 281 11.70 -10.69 -23.27
CA LEU A 281 11.02 -9.41 -23.53
C LEU A 281 9.90 -9.63 -24.55
N PRO A 282 8.76 -8.94 -24.39
CA PRO A 282 7.72 -8.98 -25.41
C PRO A 282 8.28 -8.41 -26.73
N ASP A 283 8.10 -9.17 -27.80
CA ASP A 283 8.40 -8.72 -29.16
C ASP A 283 7.20 -7.92 -29.67
N LEU A 284 7.22 -6.61 -29.40
CA LEU A 284 6.13 -5.71 -29.75
C LEU A 284 6.04 -5.57 -31.28
N SER A 285 4.90 -5.96 -31.83
CA SER A 285 4.59 -5.85 -33.24
C SER A 285 4.37 -4.39 -33.66
N ALA A 286 4.36 -4.14 -34.97
CA ALA A 286 3.99 -2.83 -35.50
C ALA A 286 2.58 -2.37 -35.05
N GLN A 287 1.67 -3.33 -34.80
CA GLN A 287 0.33 -3.04 -34.28
C GLN A 287 0.40 -2.56 -32.83
N ASP A 288 1.20 -3.20 -31.97
CA ASP A 288 1.38 -2.79 -30.57
C ASP A 288 1.95 -1.37 -30.47
N TRP A 289 2.92 -1.04 -31.34
CA TRP A 289 3.47 0.32 -31.43
C TRP A 289 2.45 1.34 -31.95
N ALA A 290 1.60 0.96 -32.91
CA ALA A 290 0.54 1.83 -33.42
C ALA A 290 -0.52 2.13 -32.34
N GLU A 291 -0.89 1.12 -31.54
CA GLU A 291 -1.80 1.28 -30.41
C GLU A 291 -1.21 2.16 -29.31
N ALA A 292 0.05 1.94 -28.94
CA ALA A 292 0.75 2.79 -27.97
C ALA A 292 0.84 4.26 -28.43
N ALA A 293 1.08 4.51 -29.73
CA ALA A 293 1.07 5.86 -30.29
C ALA A 293 -0.33 6.50 -30.27
N GLY A 294 -1.40 5.69 -30.32
CA GLY A 294 -2.79 6.13 -30.22
C GLY A 294 -3.13 6.84 -28.91
N LEU A 295 -2.43 6.53 -27.81
CA LEU A 295 -2.61 7.19 -26.51
C LEU A 295 -2.49 8.71 -26.60
N VAL A 296 -1.67 9.23 -27.51
CA VAL A 296 -1.53 10.68 -27.73
C VAL A 296 -2.89 11.31 -28.06
N ILE A 297 -3.70 10.64 -28.88
CA ILE A 297 -5.02 11.14 -29.29
C ILE A 297 -5.95 11.17 -28.08
N ASP A 298 -5.98 10.12 -27.28
CA ASP A 298 -6.85 10.01 -26.10
C ASP A 298 -6.53 11.07 -25.05
N TRP A 299 -5.25 11.29 -24.76
CA TRP A 299 -4.80 12.28 -23.79
C TRP A 299 -4.94 13.71 -24.31
N TYR A 300 -4.67 13.96 -25.60
CA TYR A 300 -4.87 15.26 -26.22
C TYR A 300 -6.37 15.64 -26.28
N ARG A 301 -7.23 14.68 -26.62
CA ARG A 301 -8.68 14.84 -26.61
C ARG A 301 -9.20 15.10 -25.20
N LEU A 302 -8.72 14.36 -24.18
CA LEU A 302 -9.06 14.63 -22.79
C LEU A 302 -8.68 16.05 -22.38
N ALA A 303 -7.47 16.51 -22.74
CA ALA A 303 -6.99 17.84 -22.40
C ALA A 303 -7.84 18.96 -23.01
N ILE A 304 -8.42 18.75 -24.19
CA ILE A 304 -9.20 19.76 -24.92
C ILE A 304 -10.71 19.65 -24.65
N LEU A 305 -11.26 18.43 -24.63
CA LEU A 305 -12.69 18.16 -24.56
C LEU A 305 -13.17 17.67 -23.19
N GLY A 306 -12.25 17.39 -22.25
CA GLY A 306 -12.58 16.90 -20.91
C GLY A 306 -13.09 15.45 -20.88
N THR A 307 -13.02 14.70 -21.98
CA THR A 307 -13.50 13.31 -22.08
C THR A 307 -12.52 12.42 -22.84
N ARG A 308 -12.39 11.16 -22.41
CA ARG A 308 -11.80 10.05 -23.20
C ARG A 308 -12.92 9.34 -23.97
N GLU A 309 -12.59 8.65 -25.07
CA GLU A 309 -13.57 7.78 -25.76
C GLU A 309 -13.85 6.49 -24.97
#